data_AF-A0A7Z7YRV8-F1
#
_entry.id   AF-A0A7Z7YRV8-F1
#
_cell.length_a   1.000
_cell.length_b   1.000
_cell.length_c   1.000
_cell.angle_alpha   90.00
_cell.angle_beta   90.00
_cell.angle_gamma   90.00
#
_symmetry.space_group_name_H-M   'P 1'
#
loop_
_entity.id
_entity.type
_entity.pdbx_description
1 polymer ?
#
loop_
_entity_poly.entity_id
_entity_poly.type
_entity_poly.pdbx_seq_one_letter_code
_entity_poly.pdbx_strand_id
1 'polypeptide(L)'
;CQLNVKGQITQNREQFDHKYYVGKGKIDEIKSFIEFHDIDVVVTNDELTTAQSKTLNDNLGIKIIDRTQLILEIFALRARSREGKLQVELAQLDYLLPRLHGHGKSLSRLGGGIGTRGPGETKLEM
;
A
#
# COMPACT_ATOMS: atom_id res chain seq x y z
N CYS A 1 6.96 -12.01 -9.47
CA CYS A 1 7.26 -10.72 -10.11
C CYS A 1 8.68 -10.80 -10.71
N GLN A 2 9.02 -9.93 -11.66
CA GLN A 2 10.41 -9.72 -12.07
C GLN A 2 10.86 -8.39 -11.47
N LEU A 3 11.31 -8.42 -10.22
CA LEU A 3 11.90 -7.26 -9.56
C LEU A 3 13.43 -7.42 -9.59
N ASN A 4 14.14 -6.33 -9.91
CA ASN A 4 15.58 -6.26 -9.81
C ASN A 4 15.96 -5.58 -8.50
N VAL A 5 16.59 -6.31 -7.58
CA VAL A 5 16.92 -5.79 -6.25
C VAL A 5 18.16 -4.91 -6.34
N LYS A 6 17.98 -3.62 -6.08
CA LYS A 6 19.08 -2.62 -6.06
C LYS A 6 19.73 -2.45 -4.69
N GLY A 7 19.05 -2.84 -3.62
CA GLY A 7 19.57 -2.77 -2.27
C GLY A 7 18.60 -3.34 -1.25
N GLN A 8 19.09 -3.43 -0.01
CA GLN A 8 18.30 -3.85 1.15
C GLN A 8 18.56 -2.88 2.29
N ILE A 9 17.50 -2.46 2.95
CA ILE A 9 17.55 -1.57 4.11
C ILE A 9 16.95 -2.31 5.30
N THR A 10 17.69 -2.32 6.41
CA THR A 10 17.28 -2.96 7.66
C THR A 10 17.29 -1.93 8.78
N GLN A 11 16.36 -2.07 9.72
CA GLN A 11 16.37 -1.33 10.97
C GLN A 11 16.21 -2.31 12.12
N ASN A 12 17.14 -2.29 13.07
CA ASN A 12 16.99 -3.03 14.32
C ASN A 12 16.06 -2.23 15.26
N ARG A 13 14.92 -2.83 15.62
CA ARG A 13 13.95 -2.32 16.58
C ARG A 13 13.13 -3.48 17.13
N GLU A 14 12.70 -3.38 18.39
CA GLU A 14 11.87 -4.41 19.03
C GLU A 14 10.45 -4.50 18.46
N GLN A 15 9.85 -3.38 18.06
CA GLN A 15 8.49 -3.32 17.51
C GLN A 15 8.41 -2.36 16.32
N PHE A 16 7.49 -2.61 15.39
CA PHE A 16 7.26 -1.67 14.28
C PHE A 16 6.72 -0.34 14.76
N ASP A 17 7.00 0.72 14.01
CA ASP A 17 6.30 1.98 14.21
C ASP A 17 4.84 1.85 13.78
N HIS A 18 3.89 2.18 14.66
CA HIS A 18 2.47 2.10 14.34
C HIS A 18 2.08 2.96 13.14
N LYS A 19 2.78 4.08 12.91
CA LYS A 19 2.47 5.03 11.84
C LYS A 19 3.32 4.77 10.60
N TYR A 20 4.62 4.54 10.77
CA TYR A 20 5.57 4.51 9.65
C TYR A 20 6.12 3.12 9.31
N TYR A 21 5.76 2.07 10.06
CA TYR A 21 6.37 0.74 10.02
C TYR A 21 7.86 0.72 10.45
N VAL A 22 8.68 1.58 9.86
CA VAL A 22 10.05 1.92 10.29
C VAL A 22 10.07 3.20 11.13
N GLY A 23 11.20 3.53 11.76
CA GLY A 23 11.35 4.80 12.48
C GLY A 23 11.39 6.01 11.54
N LYS A 24 10.94 7.19 12.01
CA LYS A 24 10.89 8.42 11.20
C LYS A 24 12.22 8.75 10.49
N GLY A 25 13.35 8.72 11.19
CA GLY A 25 14.66 9.01 10.56
C GLY A 25 15.05 7.99 9.47
N LYS A 26 14.52 6.76 9.55
CA LYS A 26 14.74 5.75 8.52
C LYS A 26 13.96 6.06 7.23
N ILE A 27 12.85 6.78 7.33
CA ILE A 27 12.09 7.26 6.14
C ILE A 27 12.94 8.20 5.30
N ASP A 28 13.62 9.15 5.93
CA ASP A 28 14.48 10.12 5.23
C ASP A 28 15.68 9.41 4.55
N GLU A 29 16.23 8.40 5.21
CA GLU A 29 17.30 7.56 4.68
C GLU A 29 16.83 6.72 3.48
N ILE A 30 15.64 6.10 3.58
CA ILE A 30 15.00 5.36 2.48
C ILE A 30 14.72 6.29 1.30
N LYS A 31 14.19 7.49 1.56
CA LYS A 31 13.90 8.48 0.52
C LYS A 31 15.15 8.90 -0.24
N SER A 32 16.23 9.18 0.48
CA SER A 32 17.54 9.50 -0.13
C SER A 32 18.06 8.34 -0.98
N PHE A 33 17.89 7.09 -0.51
CA PHE A 33 18.26 5.89 -1.27
C PHE A 33 17.44 5.73 -2.56
N ILE A 34 16.14 6.00 -2.49
CA ILE A 34 15.23 5.97 -3.65
C ILE A 34 15.68 6.96 -4.72
N GLU A 35 15.95 8.21 -4.32
CA GLU A 35 16.35 9.28 -5.24
C GLU A 35 17.74 9.01 -5.85
N PHE A 36 18.68 8.47 -5.07
CA PHE A 36 20.04 8.21 -5.56
C PHE A 36 20.12 7.02 -6.53
N HIS A 37 19.27 6.01 -6.35
CA HIS A 37 19.30 4.77 -7.12
C HIS A 37 18.17 4.62 -8.15
N ASP A 38 17.35 5.66 -8.33
CA ASP A 38 16.16 5.66 -9.20
C ASP A 38 15.25 4.44 -8.94
N ILE A 39 14.81 4.28 -7.69
CA ILE A 39 13.98 3.13 -7.28
C ILE A 39 12.49 3.37 -7.60
N ASP A 40 11.88 2.46 -8.36
CA ASP A 40 10.45 2.53 -8.70
C ASP A 40 9.52 1.95 -7.62
N VAL A 41 10.01 0.96 -6.86
CA VAL A 41 9.20 0.14 -5.95
C VAL A 41 9.97 -0.17 -4.68
N VAL A 42 9.34 0.05 -3.53
CA VAL A 42 9.79 -0.45 -2.23
C VAL A 42 8.98 -1.68 -1.85
N VAL A 43 9.68 -2.74 -1.44
CA VAL A 43 9.06 -3.96 -0.91
C VAL A 43 9.30 -4.01 0.59
N THR A 44 8.24 -4.12 1.39
CA THR A 44 8.36 -4.37 2.83
C THR A 44 8.35 -5.85 3.11
N ASN A 45 9.14 -6.25 4.10
CA ASN A 45 9.20 -7.64 4.49
C ASN A 45 7.93 -8.09 5.17
N ASP A 46 7.15 -7.23 5.83
CA ASP A 46 5.93 -7.62 6.55
C ASP A 46 4.68 -7.02 5.90
N GLU A 47 3.52 -7.52 6.32
CA GLU A 47 2.24 -6.93 5.94
C GLU A 47 2.08 -5.55 6.60
N LEU A 48 1.61 -4.59 5.81
CA LEU A 48 1.37 -3.23 6.28
C LEU A 48 -0.11 -3.02 6.56
N THR A 49 -0.43 -2.34 7.65
CA THR A 49 -1.79 -1.81 7.82
C THR A 49 -2.12 -0.78 6.73
N THR A 50 -3.41 -0.52 6.49
CA THR A 50 -3.85 0.53 5.53
C THR A 50 -3.27 1.90 5.90
N ALA A 51 -3.18 2.23 7.19
CA ALA A 51 -2.62 3.49 7.68
C ALA A 51 -1.10 3.60 7.44
N GLN A 52 -0.35 2.53 7.71
CA GLN A 52 1.10 2.50 7.43
C GLN A 52 1.37 2.58 5.92
N SER A 53 0.65 1.82 5.11
CA SER A 53 0.80 1.81 3.65
C SER A 53 0.58 3.21 3.08
N LYS A 54 -0.51 3.88 3.49
CA LYS A 54 -0.80 5.26 3.10
C LYS A 54 0.29 6.22 3.55
N THR A 55 0.69 6.14 4.81
CA THR A 55 1.71 7.04 5.36
C THR A 55 3.04 6.87 4.63
N LEU A 56 3.49 5.65 4.41
CA LEU A 56 4.71 5.39 3.66
C LEU A 56 4.62 5.91 2.22
N ASN A 57 3.47 5.71 1.55
CA ASN A 57 3.27 6.20 0.19
C ASN A 57 3.34 7.73 0.13
N ASP A 58 2.65 8.41 1.06
CA ASP A 58 2.66 9.88 1.18
C ASP A 58 4.07 10.43 1.44
N ASN A 59 4.94 9.69 2.13
CA ASN A 59 6.30 10.15 2.48
C ASN A 59 7.35 9.79 1.42
N LEU A 60 7.26 8.61 0.81
CA LEU A 60 8.25 8.11 -0.15
C LEU A 60 7.91 8.46 -1.60
N GLY A 61 6.65 8.73 -1.91
CA GLY A 61 6.21 9.16 -3.25
C GLY A 61 6.28 8.09 -4.35
N ILE A 62 6.54 6.83 -3.98
CA ILE A 62 6.66 5.71 -4.92
C ILE A 62 5.78 4.53 -4.51
N LYS A 63 5.63 3.54 -5.40
CA LYS A 63 4.84 2.34 -5.12
C LYS A 63 5.46 1.53 -3.98
N ILE A 64 4.63 1.13 -3.03
CA ILE A 64 5.01 0.22 -1.94
C ILE A 64 4.24 -1.07 -2.11
N ILE A 65 4.93 -2.19 -1.98
CA ILE A 65 4.38 -3.54 -2.02
C ILE A 65 4.72 -4.21 -0.68
N ASP A 66 3.73 -4.75 0.00
CA ASP A 66 3.96 -5.52 1.22
C ASP A 66 4.12 -7.03 0.94
N ARG A 67 4.41 -7.81 1.98
CA ARG A 67 4.60 -9.26 1.84
C ARG A 67 3.39 -9.93 1.18
N THR A 68 2.19 -9.60 1.61
CA THR A 68 0.95 -10.22 1.14
C THR A 68 0.73 -9.91 -0.34
N GLN A 69 0.86 -8.65 -0.74
CA GLN A 69 0.74 -8.25 -2.14
C GLN A 69 1.80 -8.91 -3.03
N LEU A 70 3.05 -9.00 -2.57
CA LEU A 70 4.12 -9.67 -3.31
C LEU A 70 3.81 -11.15 -3.55
N ILE A 71 3.31 -11.85 -2.52
CA ILE A 71 2.91 -13.26 -2.63
C ILE A 71 1.77 -13.42 -3.65
N LEU A 72 0.75 -12.56 -3.60
CA LEU A 72 -0.36 -12.58 -4.56
C LEU A 72 0.11 -12.31 -5.99
N GLU A 73 1.05 -11.38 -6.21
CA GLU A 73 1.66 -11.14 -7.53
C GLU A 73 2.44 -12.38 -8.03
N ILE A 74 3.15 -13.08 -7.14
CA ILE A 74 3.85 -14.33 -7.49
C ILE A 74 2.85 -15.43 -7.88
N PHE A 75 1.76 -15.58 -7.12
CA PHE A 75 0.72 -16.56 -7.43
C PHE A 75 0.01 -16.23 -8.74
N ALA A 76 -0.31 -14.97 -9.00
CA ALA A 76 -0.93 -14.53 -10.25
C ALA A 76 -0.07 -14.92 -11.47
N LEU A 77 1.25 -14.76 -11.36
CA LEU A 77 2.19 -15.14 -12.43
C LEU A 77 2.29 -16.66 -12.64
N ARG A 78 2.03 -17.45 -11.59
CA ARG A 78 2.15 -18.91 -11.62
C ARG A 78 0.82 -19.63 -11.91
N ALA A 79 -0.32 -18.99 -11.68
CA ALA A 79 -1.64 -19.58 -11.87
C ALA A 79 -1.90 -19.91 -13.36
N ARG A 80 -2.04 -21.21 -13.67
CA ARG A 80 -2.30 -21.69 -15.04
C ARG A 80 -3.73 -22.14 -15.26
N SER A 81 -4.31 -22.86 -14.29
CA SER A 81 -5.69 -23.36 -14.37
C SER A 81 -6.71 -22.23 -14.20
N ARG A 82 -7.92 -22.44 -14.72
CA ARG A 82 -9.03 -21.49 -14.55
C ARG A 82 -9.39 -21.30 -13.08
N GLU A 83 -9.48 -22.39 -12.33
CA GLU A 83 -9.74 -22.36 -10.89
C GLU A 83 -8.66 -21.61 -10.12
N GLY A 84 -7.38 -21.87 -10.39
CA GLY A 84 -6.28 -21.19 -9.72
C GLY A 84 -6.25 -19.70 -10.01
N LYS A 85 -6.58 -19.28 -11.25
CA LYS A 85 -6.72 -17.85 -11.59
C LYS A 85 -7.85 -17.20 -10.79
N LEU A 86 -9.01 -17.85 -10.69
CA LEU A 86 -10.15 -17.34 -9.92
C LEU A 86 -9.83 -17.22 -8.43
N GLN A 87 -9.13 -18.20 -7.85
CA GLN A 87 -8.72 -18.14 -6.43
C GLN A 87 -7.74 -16.98 -6.16
N VAL A 88 -6.77 -16.76 -7.05
CA VAL A 88 -5.84 -15.64 -6.91
C VAL A 88 -6.56 -14.30 -7.07
N GLU A 89 -7.47 -14.20 -8.03
CA GLU A 89 -8.26 -12.99 -8.25
C GLU A 89 -9.15 -12.67 -7.04
N LEU A 90 -9.83 -13.67 -6.48
CA LEU A 90 -10.60 -13.52 -5.25
C LEU A 90 -9.73 -13.02 -4.09
N ALA A 91 -8.57 -13.64 -3.88
CA ALA A 91 -7.64 -13.23 -2.82
C ALA A 91 -7.10 -11.80 -3.04
N GLN A 92 -6.90 -11.39 -4.29
CA GLN A 92 -6.53 -10.01 -4.62
C GLN A 92 -7.66 -9.03 -4.29
N LEU A 93 -8.91 -9.37 -4.60
CA LEU A 93 -10.08 -8.56 -4.27
C LEU A 93 -10.24 -8.42 -2.75
N ASP A 94 -10.14 -9.52 -2.01
CA ASP A 94 -10.25 -9.52 -0.54
C ASP A 94 -9.15 -8.67 0.12
N TYR A 95 -7.93 -8.71 -0.41
CA TYR A 95 -6.83 -7.87 0.05
C TYR A 95 -7.02 -6.38 -0.28
N LEU A 96 -7.59 -6.07 -1.45
CA LEU A 96 -7.83 -4.70 -1.91
C LEU A 96 -9.01 -4.04 -1.18
N LEU A 97 -10.10 -4.78 -0.93
CA LEU A 97 -11.35 -4.26 -0.37
C LEU A 97 -11.16 -3.39 0.90
N PRO A 98 -10.48 -3.84 1.98
CA PRO A 98 -10.30 -3.04 3.19
C PRO A 98 -9.39 -1.82 2.97
N ARG A 99 -8.55 -1.83 1.92
CA ARG A 99 -7.63 -0.73 1.60
C ARG A 99 -8.33 0.38 0.81
N LEU A 100 -9.42 0.07 0.10
CA LEU A 100 -10.22 1.03 -0.66
C LEU A 100 -11.12 1.91 0.23
N HIS A 101 -11.56 1.38 1.38
CA HIS A 101 -12.59 2.00 2.25
C HIS A 101 -12.20 3.38 2.85
N GLY A 102 -10.95 3.84 2.70
CA GLY A 102 -10.49 5.16 3.13
C GLY A 102 -10.16 6.15 2.00
N HIS A 103 -10.14 5.72 0.73
CA HIS A 103 -9.79 6.58 -0.42
C HIS A 103 -10.94 7.50 -0.88
N GLY A 104 -12.16 7.26 -0.39
CA GLY A 104 -13.34 8.08 -0.72
C GLY A 104 -13.18 9.58 -0.41
N LYS A 105 -12.35 9.97 0.57
CA LYS A 105 -12.07 11.39 0.84
C LYS A 105 -11.19 12.07 -0.23
N SER A 106 -10.32 11.32 -0.91
CA SER A 106 -9.50 11.88 -2.01
C SER A 106 -10.31 12.00 -3.30
N LEU A 107 -11.20 11.03 -3.57
CA LEU A 107 -12.13 11.06 -4.71
C LEU A 107 -13.28 12.06 -4.52
N SER A 108 -13.75 12.26 -3.28
CA SER A 108 -14.81 13.23 -2.92
C SER A 108 -14.36 14.68 -3.07
N ARG A 109 -13.06 14.98 -3.03
CA ARG A 109 -12.52 16.34 -3.09
C ARG A 109 -12.50 16.90 -4.52
N LEU A 110 -12.58 16.04 -5.55
CA LEU A 110 -12.80 16.47 -6.94
C LEU A 110 -14.28 16.77 -7.25
N GLY A 111 -15.22 16.36 -6.39
CA GLY A 111 -16.66 16.60 -6.55
C GLY A 111 -17.27 17.62 -5.58
N GLY A 112 -16.46 18.21 -4.68
CA GLY A 112 -16.93 19.01 -3.54
C GLY A 112 -16.81 20.53 -3.69
N GLY A 113 -16.75 21.04 -4.93
CA GLY A 113 -16.57 22.46 -5.23
C GLY A 113 -17.73 23.03 -6.04
N ILE A 114 -18.95 23.00 -5.50
CA ILE A 114 -20.07 23.94 -5.75
C ILE A 114 -21.18 23.52 -4.78
N GLY A 115 -21.68 24.48 -4.01
CA GLY A 115 -22.48 24.22 -2.83
C GLY A 115 -23.82 23.52 -3.09
N THR A 116 -24.09 22.50 -2.27
CA THR A 116 -25.45 22.17 -1.83
C THR A 116 -25.38 21.68 -0.38
N ARG A 117 -25.81 22.53 0.55
CA ARG A 117 -26.24 22.07 1.88
C ARG A 117 -27.54 21.30 1.70
N GLY A 118 -27.56 20.05 2.15
CA GLY A 118 -28.76 19.25 2.35
C GLY A 118 -28.53 18.35 3.58
N PRO A 119 -29.40 18.38 4.61
CA PRO A 119 -29.23 17.60 5.81
C PRO A 119 -29.79 16.19 5.59
N GLY A 120 -29.04 15.17 6.01
CA GLY A 120 -29.51 13.79 5.98
C GLY A 120 -28.85 12.99 4.88
N GLU A 121 -27.75 12.34 5.22
CA GLU A 121 -27.56 10.92 5.01
C GLU A 121 -26.32 10.53 5.82
N THR A 122 -26.59 9.83 6.91
CA THR A 122 -25.61 9.22 7.80
C THR A 122 -24.70 8.35 6.95
N LYS A 123 -23.46 8.80 6.71
CA LYS A 123 -22.46 8.02 6.01
C LYS A 123 -22.13 6.79 6.84
N LEU A 124 -22.57 5.65 6.32
CA LEU A 124 -22.06 4.30 6.54
C LEU A 124 -20.68 4.29 7.22
N GLU A 125 -20.70 4.04 8.52
CA GLU A 125 -19.61 3.36 9.22
C GLU A 125 -20.10 1.94 9.48
N MET A 126 -19.71 1.01 8.61
CA MET A 126 -19.45 -0.40 8.92
C MET A 126 -18.38 -0.91 7.97
#